data_AF-L9LDM2-F1
#
_entry.id   AF-L9LDM2-F1
#
_cell.length_a   1.000
_cell.length_b   1.000
_cell.length_c   1.000
_cell.angle_alpha   90.00
_cell.angle_beta   90.00
_cell.angle_gamma   90.00
#
_symmetry.space_group_name_H-M   'P 1'
#
loop_
_entity.id
_entity.type
_entity.pdbx_description
1 polymer ?
#
loop_
_entity_poly.entity_id
_entity_poly.type
_entity_poly.pdbx_seq_one_letter_code
_entity_poly.pdbx_strand_id
1 'polypeptide(L)'
;MASQIFDDQYLGCVQEMEKEAPQLIKREMNINKNFKMEWEKAEKRWKKIKNKISYSKKLNDFHGAALVAYTGKIATDFNKAVREFKNSKHFQFYAFHYYLTRALQLLSTGKCYTVYRGSQNRFDYSGKGNVRFGQFTSTSLDKKIATSQNFLSGSGTLFVINTCLGIYIKDFSNYPNEEEVLIPGYEVYQKVTVRQPAGKKYNVIWLEKPQRMESYFNCYYRSAKKPRIQDSVNSYSSGELKLGLVRPSQSERSGLLPEVPRAESNDTSNQLLNSIEFLQDKADIREERSEPWLSDTGKYKQACISKLQLPCCAESSERVRHPVK
;
A
#
# COMPACT_ATOMS: atom_id res chain seq x y z
N MET A 1 -7.89 1.39 15.30
CA MET A 1 -7.62 0.86 13.93
C MET A 1 -7.59 2.03 12.96
N ALA A 2 -6.99 1.88 11.78
CA ALA A 2 -6.69 3.00 10.88
C ALA A 2 -7.94 3.49 10.11
N SER A 3 -8.65 4.45 10.71
CA SER A 3 -9.89 5.08 10.22
C SER A 3 -9.70 6.06 9.04
N GLN A 4 -8.52 6.09 8.43
CA GLN A 4 -8.12 7.08 7.41
C GLN A 4 -7.59 6.45 6.12
N ILE A 5 -7.61 5.11 6.00
CA ILE A 5 -7.09 4.35 4.86
C ILE A 5 -8.22 3.99 3.90
N PHE A 6 -8.00 4.13 2.59
CA PHE A 6 -8.96 3.69 1.57
C PHE A 6 -9.00 2.15 1.48
N ASP A 7 -10.06 1.53 1.97
CA ASP A 7 -10.18 0.07 2.10
C ASP A 7 -11.37 -0.51 1.31
N ASP A 8 -11.90 0.23 0.33
CA ASP A 8 -13.17 -0.06 -0.35
C ASP A 8 -13.27 -1.48 -0.94
N GLN A 9 -14.32 -2.21 -0.53
CA GLN A 9 -14.62 -3.57 -1.00
C GLN A 9 -15.63 -3.62 -2.16
N TYR A 10 -16.25 -2.48 -2.50
CA TYR A 10 -17.23 -2.32 -3.59
C TYR A 10 -18.46 -3.24 -3.49
N LEU A 11 -18.90 -3.53 -2.26
CA LEU A 11 -20.07 -4.36 -1.97
C LEU A 11 -21.34 -3.64 -2.41
N GLY A 12 -22.06 -4.22 -3.38
CA GLY A 12 -23.29 -3.66 -3.92
C GLY A 12 -23.12 -2.58 -4.99
N CYS A 13 -21.92 -2.34 -5.52
CA CYS A 13 -21.70 -1.37 -6.61
C CYS A 13 -20.76 -1.83 -7.73
N VAL A 14 -20.48 -3.13 -7.84
CA VAL A 14 -19.60 -3.70 -8.89
C VAL A 14 -20.08 -3.30 -10.29
N GLN A 15 -21.38 -3.43 -10.59
CA GLN A 15 -21.91 -3.16 -11.93
C GLN A 15 -21.75 -1.69 -12.34
N GLU A 16 -21.89 -0.76 -11.40
CA GLU A 16 -21.72 0.67 -11.64
C GLU A 16 -20.24 1.04 -11.72
N MET A 17 -19.38 0.42 -10.90
CA MET A 17 -17.93 0.63 -11.01
C MET A 17 -17.36 0.09 -12.33
N GLU A 18 -17.80 -1.07 -12.84
CA GLU A 18 -17.41 -1.53 -14.19
C GLU A 18 -17.84 -0.55 -15.30
N LYS A 19 -18.96 0.20 -15.13
CA LYS A 19 -19.41 1.22 -16.08
C LYS A 19 -18.60 2.52 -15.98
N GLU A 20 -18.23 2.95 -14.77
CA GLU A 20 -17.54 4.22 -14.55
C GLU A 20 -16.02 4.13 -14.68
N ALA A 21 -15.41 3.07 -14.12
CA ALA A 21 -13.95 2.91 -14.02
C ALA A 21 -13.18 3.06 -15.35
N PRO A 22 -13.70 2.66 -16.54
CA PRO A 22 -13.02 2.88 -17.81
C PRO A 22 -12.78 4.35 -18.16
N GLN A 23 -13.62 5.28 -17.67
CA GLN A 23 -13.41 6.72 -17.84
C GLN A 23 -12.60 7.31 -16.69
N LEU A 24 -12.71 6.75 -15.48
CA LEU A 24 -11.91 7.18 -14.33
C LEU A 24 -10.43 6.91 -14.56
N ILE A 25 -10.05 5.71 -15.00
CA ILE A 25 -8.64 5.36 -15.18
C ILE A 25 -7.95 6.24 -16.24
N LYS A 26 -8.68 6.68 -17.27
CA LYS A 26 -8.20 7.67 -18.24
C LYS A 26 -7.91 9.03 -17.60
N ARG A 27 -8.76 9.49 -16.67
CA ARG A 27 -8.53 10.73 -15.92
C ARG A 27 -7.34 10.59 -14.97
N GLU A 28 -7.23 9.46 -14.28
CA GLU A 28 -6.12 9.16 -13.37
C GLU A 28 -4.78 9.15 -14.12
N MET A 29 -4.72 8.53 -15.31
CA MET A 29 -3.55 8.59 -16.20
C MET A 29 -3.26 9.99 -16.75
N ASN A 30 -4.28 10.81 -17.02
CA ASN A 30 -4.07 12.19 -17.48
C ASN A 30 -3.53 13.11 -16.38
N ILE A 31 -3.89 12.85 -15.11
CA ILE A 31 -3.41 13.61 -13.96
C ILE A 31 -2.01 13.13 -13.54
N ASN A 32 -1.78 11.82 -13.47
CA ASN A 32 -0.54 11.23 -12.98
C ASN A 32 0.27 10.59 -14.13
N LYS A 33 1.29 11.32 -14.61
CA LYS A 33 2.18 10.88 -15.69
C LYS A 33 2.94 9.58 -15.36
N ASN A 34 3.36 9.40 -14.11
CA ASN A 34 4.06 8.18 -13.67
C ASN A 34 3.11 6.97 -13.72
N PHE A 35 1.88 7.16 -13.24
CA PHE A 35 0.84 6.12 -13.32
C PHE A 35 0.54 5.75 -14.78
N LYS A 36 0.36 6.73 -15.67
CA LYS A 36 0.15 6.48 -17.11
C LYS A 36 1.26 5.62 -17.71
N MET A 37 2.52 5.98 -17.48
CA MET A 37 3.66 5.21 -18.00
C MET A 37 3.66 3.76 -17.48
N GLU A 38 3.45 3.54 -16.19
CA GLU A 38 3.42 2.19 -15.62
C GLU A 38 2.20 1.39 -16.06
N TRP A 39 1.04 2.03 -16.24
CA TRP A 39 -0.18 1.42 -16.77
C TRP A 39 -0.02 0.98 -18.23
N GLU A 40 0.52 1.84 -19.10
CA GLU A 40 0.78 1.50 -20.50
C GLU A 40 1.79 0.34 -20.66
N LYS A 41 2.81 0.28 -19.79
CA LYS A 41 3.72 -0.89 -19.71
C LYS A 41 2.95 -2.14 -19.27
N ALA A 42 2.10 -2.02 -18.26
CA ALA A 42 1.31 -3.13 -17.72
C ALA A 42 0.31 -3.70 -18.75
N GLU A 43 -0.39 -2.86 -19.52
CA GLU A 43 -1.26 -3.32 -20.61
C GLU A 43 -0.47 -4.08 -21.68
N LYS A 44 0.69 -3.56 -22.10
CA LYS A 44 1.57 -4.22 -23.09
C LYS A 44 2.05 -5.58 -22.58
N ARG A 45 2.39 -5.68 -21.28
CA ARG A 45 2.80 -6.94 -20.64
C ARG A 45 1.61 -7.90 -20.50
N TRP A 46 0.46 -7.44 -20.02
CA TRP A 46 -0.78 -8.24 -19.90
C TRP A 46 -1.18 -8.87 -21.24
N LYS A 47 -1.20 -8.10 -22.33
CA LYS A 47 -1.50 -8.60 -23.69
C LYS A 47 -0.59 -9.77 -24.11
N LYS A 48 0.67 -9.81 -23.65
CA LYS A 48 1.63 -10.91 -23.94
C LYS A 48 1.42 -12.17 -23.10
N ILE A 49 0.80 -12.08 -21.93
CA ILE A 49 0.62 -13.21 -20.99
C ILE A 49 -0.82 -13.72 -20.87
N LYS A 50 -1.85 -12.92 -21.20
CA LYS A 50 -3.24 -13.29 -20.90
C LYS A 50 -3.69 -14.63 -21.50
N ASN A 51 -3.20 -14.97 -22.69
CA ASN A 51 -3.50 -16.24 -23.35
C ASN A 51 -2.73 -17.45 -22.76
N LYS A 52 -1.74 -17.22 -21.88
CA LYS A 52 -0.92 -18.25 -21.23
C LYS A 52 -1.38 -18.58 -19.80
N ILE A 53 -2.25 -17.75 -19.22
CA ILE A 53 -2.72 -17.86 -17.84
C ILE A 53 -4.12 -18.45 -17.84
N SER A 54 -4.30 -19.62 -17.22
CA SER A 54 -5.58 -20.35 -17.21
C SER A 54 -6.75 -19.52 -16.63
N TYR A 55 -6.48 -18.74 -15.60
CA TYR A 55 -7.46 -17.91 -14.90
C TYR A 55 -7.79 -16.57 -15.60
N SER A 56 -7.14 -16.23 -16.71
CA SER A 56 -7.40 -14.98 -17.43
C SER A 56 -8.84 -14.85 -17.91
N LYS A 57 -9.53 -15.97 -18.18
CA LYS A 57 -10.95 -16.02 -18.53
C LYS A 57 -11.89 -15.41 -17.48
N LYS A 58 -11.45 -15.28 -16.23
CA LYS A 58 -12.21 -14.61 -15.16
C LYS A 58 -12.04 -13.09 -15.14
N LEU A 59 -11.12 -12.54 -15.93
CA LEU A 59 -10.64 -11.16 -15.84
C LEU A 59 -10.88 -10.43 -17.15
N ASN A 60 -11.26 -9.14 -17.06
CA ASN A 60 -11.17 -8.25 -18.21
C ASN A 60 -9.73 -7.69 -18.34
N ASP A 61 -9.45 -6.98 -19.44
CA ASP A 61 -8.09 -6.45 -19.67
C ASP A 61 -7.67 -5.39 -18.64
N PHE A 62 -8.60 -4.68 -17.99
CA PHE A 62 -8.29 -3.74 -16.91
C PHE A 62 -7.89 -4.47 -15.62
N HIS A 63 -8.60 -5.56 -15.24
CA HIS A 63 -8.25 -6.37 -14.08
C HIS A 63 -6.84 -6.98 -14.22
N GLY A 64 -6.54 -7.55 -15.40
CA GLY A 64 -5.23 -8.12 -15.68
C GLY A 64 -4.11 -7.07 -15.72
N ALA A 65 -4.35 -5.92 -16.37
CA ALA A 65 -3.39 -4.81 -16.36
C ALA A 65 -3.16 -4.24 -14.95
N ALA A 66 -4.19 -4.17 -14.09
CA ALA A 66 -4.05 -3.69 -12.71
C ALA A 66 -3.14 -4.58 -11.86
N LEU A 67 -3.30 -5.91 -11.95
CA LEU A 67 -2.41 -6.86 -11.28
C LEU A 67 -0.96 -6.69 -11.75
N VAL A 68 -0.73 -6.64 -13.08
CA VAL A 68 0.61 -6.45 -13.65
C VAL A 68 1.21 -5.12 -13.18
N ALA A 69 0.45 -4.02 -13.23
CA ALA A 69 0.91 -2.69 -12.83
C ALA A 69 1.28 -2.63 -11.35
N TYR A 70 0.51 -3.26 -10.45
CA TYR A 70 0.82 -3.30 -9.02
C TYR A 70 2.17 -3.98 -8.72
N THR A 71 2.64 -4.91 -9.57
CA THR A 71 3.99 -5.48 -9.41
C THR A 71 5.11 -4.56 -9.91
N GLY A 72 4.78 -3.44 -10.58
CA GLY A 72 5.69 -2.42 -11.12
C GLY A 72 5.96 -1.23 -10.17
N LYS A 73 6.55 -0.14 -10.68
CA LYS A 73 7.03 0.98 -9.84
C LYS A 73 5.90 1.71 -9.11
N ILE A 74 4.71 1.79 -9.70
CA ILE A 74 3.55 2.48 -9.13
C ILE A 74 3.08 1.95 -7.76
N ALA A 75 3.45 0.72 -7.38
CA ALA A 75 3.09 0.11 -6.09
C ALA A 75 3.39 1.01 -4.88
N THR A 76 4.49 1.78 -4.93
CA THR A 76 4.92 2.64 -3.83
C THR A 76 3.97 3.83 -3.67
N ASP A 77 3.75 4.59 -4.74
CA ASP A 77 2.90 5.79 -4.76
C ASP A 77 1.43 5.43 -4.49
N PHE A 78 0.95 4.33 -5.08
CA PHE A 78 -0.40 3.82 -4.85
C PHE A 78 -0.63 3.44 -3.38
N ASN A 79 0.23 2.61 -2.80
CA ASN A 79 0.10 2.21 -1.40
C ASN A 79 0.23 3.41 -0.45
N LYS A 80 1.06 4.40 -0.78
CA LYS A 80 1.12 5.68 -0.06
C LYS A 80 -0.22 6.42 -0.11
N ALA A 81 -0.76 6.66 -1.30
CA ALA A 81 -2.03 7.35 -1.48
C ALA A 81 -3.21 6.63 -0.80
N VAL A 82 -3.19 5.29 -0.76
CA VAL A 82 -4.20 4.49 -0.07
C VAL A 82 -4.13 4.69 1.45
N ARG A 83 -2.94 4.63 2.07
CA ARG A 83 -2.76 4.88 3.51
C ARG A 83 -3.12 6.30 3.91
N GLU A 84 -2.77 7.28 3.08
CA GLU A 84 -2.90 8.71 3.36
C GLU A 84 -4.26 9.27 2.93
N PHE A 85 -5.22 8.41 2.58
CA PHE A 85 -6.46 8.77 1.90
C PHE A 85 -7.23 9.90 2.57
N LYS A 86 -7.45 9.87 3.89
CA LYS A 86 -8.02 10.98 4.70
C LYS A 86 -9.26 11.68 4.08
N ASN A 87 -10.12 10.95 3.35
CA ASN A 87 -11.26 11.52 2.58
C ASN A 87 -10.85 12.61 1.55
N SER A 88 -9.64 12.52 1.03
CA SER A 88 -9.01 13.55 0.23
C SER A 88 -9.63 13.65 -1.17
N LYS A 89 -9.98 14.88 -1.56
CA LYS A 89 -10.31 15.24 -2.95
C LYS A 89 -9.16 14.98 -3.94
N HIS A 90 -7.94 14.71 -3.44
CA HIS A 90 -6.73 14.49 -4.22
C HIS A 90 -6.33 13.01 -4.37
N PHE A 91 -7.16 12.05 -3.96
CA PHE A 91 -6.89 10.64 -4.26
C PHE A 91 -7.05 10.38 -5.78
N GLN A 92 -6.00 9.84 -6.41
CA GLN A 92 -5.88 9.71 -7.87
C GLN A 92 -5.90 8.24 -8.36
N PHE A 93 -6.41 7.32 -7.54
CA PHE A 93 -6.35 5.88 -7.82
C PHE A 93 -7.68 5.15 -7.53
N TYR A 94 -8.83 5.81 -7.69
CA TYR A 94 -10.14 5.19 -7.49
C TYR A 94 -10.40 4.01 -8.43
N ALA A 95 -10.08 4.18 -9.72
CA ALA A 95 -10.24 3.15 -10.74
C ALA A 95 -9.16 2.07 -10.62
N PHE A 96 -7.92 2.48 -10.35
CA PHE A 96 -6.82 1.54 -10.13
C PHE A 96 -7.07 0.65 -8.91
N HIS A 97 -7.49 1.24 -7.78
CA HIS A 97 -7.92 0.51 -6.58
C HIS A 97 -9.09 -0.43 -6.89
N TYR A 98 -10.09 0.06 -7.62
CA TYR A 98 -11.25 -0.76 -8.02
C TYR A 98 -10.83 -2.01 -8.80
N TYR A 99 -10.10 -1.83 -9.90
CA TYR A 99 -9.72 -2.96 -10.75
C TYR A 99 -8.78 -3.94 -10.03
N LEU A 100 -7.89 -3.46 -9.17
CA LEU A 100 -7.02 -4.32 -8.37
C LEU A 100 -7.82 -5.10 -7.31
N THR A 101 -8.71 -4.44 -6.55
CA THR A 101 -9.62 -5.10 -5.60
C THR A 101 -10.47 -6.16 -6.31
N ARG A 102 -11.05 -5.79 -7.47
CA ARG A 102 -11.95 -6.66 -8.21
C ARG A 102 -11.21 -7.86 -8.82
N ALA A 103 -9.99 -7.67 -9.30
CA ALA A 103 -9.15 -8.76 -9.80
C ALA A 103 -8.87 -9.81 -8.71
N LEU A 104 -8.51 -9.37 -7.48
CA LEU A 104 -8.30 -10.31 -6.36
C LEU A 104 -9.59 -11.05 -5.98
N GLN A 105 -10.73 -10.35 -5.94
CA GLN A 105 -12.04 -10.98 -5.68
C GLN A 105 -12.38 -12.07 -6.72
N LEU A 106 -12.14 -11.80 -8.01
CA LEU A 106 -12.42 -12.73 -9.12
C LEU A 106 -11.46 -13.93 -9.15
N LEU A 107 -10.21 -13.73 -8.73
CA LEU A 107 -9.21 -14.79 -8.62
C LEU A 107 -9.31 -15.62 -7.33
N SER A 108 -10.12 -15.21 -6.36
CA SER A 108 -10.26 -15.93 -5.09
C SER A 108 -10.70 -17.38 -5.29
N THR A 109 -10.08 -18.27 -4.51
CA THR A 109 -10.33 -19.72 -4.49
C THR A 109 -10.67 -20.24 -3.09
N GLY A 110 -10.68 -19.36 -2.07
CA GLY A 110 -10.78 -19.75 -0.66
C GLY A 110 -9.53 -20.44 -0.09
N LYS A 111 -8.47 -20.62 -0.89
CA LYS A 111 -7.20 -21.19 -0.41
C LYS A 111 -6.46 -20.19 0.48
N CYS A 112 -6.00 -20.67 1.63
CA CYS A 112 -5.10 -19.92 2.51
C CYS A 112 -3.62 -20.23 2.23
N TYR A 113 -2.75 -19.31 2.60
CA TYR A 113 -1.30 -19.40 2.44
C TYR A 113 -0.59 -18.92 3.72
N THR A 114 0.55 -19.54 4.04
CA THR A 114 1.56 -18.95 4.93
C THR A 114 2.57 -18.23 4.05
N VAL A 115 2.73 -16.93 4.26
CA VAL A 115 3.55 -16.03 3.44
C VAL A 115 4.44 -15.13 4.31
N TYR A 116 5.44 -14.54 3.69
CA TYR A 116 6.47 -13.77 4.35
C TYR A 116 6.58 -12.36 3.76
N ARG A 117 6.83 -11.36 4.61
CA ARG A 117 7.14 -10.00 4.18
C ARG A 117 8.25 -9.42 5.07
N GLY A 118 9.39 -9.10 4.48
CA GLY A 118 10.33 -8.17 5.11
C GLY A 118 9.83 -6.74 5.01
N SER A 119 10.22 -5.90 5.95
CA SER A 119 10.25 -4.45 5.76
C SER A 119 11.58 -3.89 6.24
N GLN A 120 12.03 -2.81 5.62
CA GLN A 120 13.18 -2.04 6.08
C GLN A 120 12.92 -1.39 7.45
N ASN A 121 11.66 -1.03 7.71
CA ASN A 121 11.21 -0.41 8.95
C ASN A 121 10.94 -1.42 10.06
N ARG A 122 11.09 -0.99 11.32
CA ARG A 122 10.71 -1.77 12.50
C ARG A 122 9.27 -1.44 12.89
N PHE A 123 8.50 -2.48 13.13
CA PHE A 123 7.14 -2.41 13.67
C PHE A 123 7.07 -3.12 14.99
N ASP A 124 6.29 -2.55 15.91
CA ASP A 124 5.99 -3.16 17.20
C ASP A 124 4.46 -3.32 17.35
N TYR A 125 4.05 -4.21 18.25
CA TYR A 125 2.65 -4.49 18.54
C TYR A 125 2.35 -4.13 19.99
N SER A 126 1.25 -3.41 20.21
CA SER A 126 0.83 -2.90 21.53
C SER A 126 0.37 -3.99 22.51
N GLY A 127 0.50 -5.27 22.16
CA GLY A 127 0.02 -6.41 22.95
C GLY A 127 -1.48 -6.67 22.87
N LYS A 128 -2.28 -5.75 22.28
CA LYS A 128 -3.75 -5.83 22.27
C LYS A 128 -4.38 -5.39 20.94
N GLY A 129 -5.51 -6.04 20.61
CA GLY A 129 -6.36 -5.69 19.46
C GLY A 129 -5.92 -6.29 18.13
N ASN A 130 -6.84 -6.30 17.16
CA ASN A 130 -6.58 -6.92 15.85
C ASN A 130 -5.71 -6.01 14.97
N VAL A 131 -4.89 -6.62 14.11
CA VAL A 131 -4.03 -5.90 13.15
C VAL A 131 -4.62 -5.96 11.74
N ARG A 132 -4.48 -4.86 10.99
CA ARG A 132 -4.91 -4.70 9.59
C ARG A 132 -3.94 -3.76 8.88
N PHE A 133 -3.47 -4.13 7.68
CA PHE A 133 -2.61 -3.25 6.89
C PHE A 133 -3.36 -2.08 6.24
N GLY A 134 -4.63 -2.29 5.86
CA GLY A 134 -5.48 -1.28 5.20
C GLY A 134 -5.12 -1.02 3.73
N GLN A 135 -3.82 -0.94 3.41
CA GLN A 135 -3.31 -0.97 2.05
C GLN A 135 -3.19 -2.40 1.49
N PHE A 136 -3.08 -2.52 0.18
CA PHE A 136 -2.62 -3.75 -0.46
C PHE A 136 -1.21 -4.12 0.03
N THR A 137 -0.99 -5.40 0.31
CA THR A 137 0.24 -5.87 0.93
C THR A 137 0.88 -6.97 0.10
N SER A 138 2.04 -6.66 -0.49
CA SER A 138 2.88 -7.64 -1.18
C SER A 138 3.54 -8.57 -0.17
N THR A 139 3.50 -9.87 -0.41
CA THR A 139 4.17 -10.92 0.38
C THR A 139 4.75 -11.97 -0.56
N SER A 140 5.64 -12.84 -0.08
CA SER A 140 6.22 -13.95 -0.85
C SER A 140 5.92 -15.30 -0.18
N LEU A 141 5.73 -16.35 -0.97
CA LEU A 141 5.77 -17.73 -0.46
C LEU A 141 7.19 -18.15 -0.03
N ASP A 142 8.24 -17.57 -0.62
CA ASP A 142 9.61 -17.87 -0.25
C ASP A 142 10.11 -16.89 0.83
N LYS A 143 10.35 -17.45 2.02
CA LYS A 143 10.96 -16.73 3.14
C LYS A 143 12.30 -16.11 2.76
N LYS A 144 13.11 -16.76 1.90
CA LYS A 144 14.43 -16.25 1.48
C LYS A 144 14.32 -14.92 0.75
N ILE A 145 13.33 -14.78 -0.14
CA ILE A 145 13.00 -13.53 -0.82
C ILE A 145 12.67 -12.46 0.24
N ALA A 146 11.71 -12.75 1.12
CA ALA A 146 11.29 -11.81 2.17
C ALA A 146 12.40 -11.42 3.18
N THR A 147 13.40 -12.28 3.40
CA THR A 147 14.56 -11.99 4.26
C THR A 147 15.80 -11.46 3.53
N SER A 148 15.72 -11.24 2.21
CA SER A 148 16.82 -10.64 1.46
C SER A 148 17.01 -9.17 1.85
N GLN A 149 18.23 -8.64 1.68
CA GLN A 149 18.59 -7.26 2.03
C GLN A 149 17.71 -6.21 1.33
N ASN A 150 17.16 -6.56 0.16
CA ASN A 150 16.21 -5.73 -0.58
C ASN A 150 14.94 -5.42 0.23
N PHE A 151 14.44 -6.38 1.03
CA PHE A 151 13.16 -6.25 1.72
C PHE A 151 13.26 -6.19 3.24
N LEU A 152 14.31 -6.74 3.86
CA LEU A 152 14.46 -6.78 5.32
C LEU A 152 15.76 -6.11 5.75
N SER A 153 15.67 -4.99 6.47
CA SER A 153 16.84 -4.37 7.10
C SER A 153 17.32 -5.21 8.28
N GLY A 154 18.57 -4.98 8.70
CA GLY A 154 19.12 -5.62 9.90
C GLY A 154 18.29 -5.35 11.16
N SER A 155 17.62 -4.20 11.26
CA SER A 155 16.84 -3.74 12.43
C SER A 155 15.32 -3.75 12.25
N GLY A 156 14.83 -4.12 11.07
CA GLY A 156 13.43 -4.03 10.67
C GLY A 156 12.55 -5.16 11.20
N THR A 157 11.52 -5.50 10.44
CA THR A 157 10.54 -6.52 10.81
C THR A 157 10.32 -7.56 9.71
N LEU A 158 10.39 -8.83 10.09
CA LEU A 158 9.88 -9.93 9.27
C LEU A 158 8.46 -10.29 9.72
N PHE A 159 7.49 -10.08 8.85
CA PHE A 159 6.14 -10.61 9.05
C PHE A 159 6.04 -12.05 8.54
N VAL A 160 5.41 -12.91 9.34
CA VAL A 160 4.97 -14.27 8.98
C VAL A 160 3.45 -14.26 9.04
N ILE A 161 2.79 -14.44 7.90
CA ILE A 161 1.38 -14.10 7.74
C ILE A 161 0.62 -15.33 7.27
N ASN A 162 -0.43 -15.71 7.99
CA ASN A 162 -1.43 -16.64 7.49
C ASN A 162 -2.57 -15.82 6.87
N THR A 163 -2.69 -15.87 5.55
CA THR A 163 -3.69 -15.13 4.75
C THR A 163 -4.66 -16.10 4.08
N CYS A 164 -5.94 -15.74 3.98
CA CYS A 164 -6.98 -16.49 3.28
C CYS A 164 -7.68 -15.67 2.18
N LEU A 165 -7.41 -14.35 2.11
CA LEU A 165 -7.82 -13.45 1.04
C LEU A 165 -6.67 -13.12 0.06
N GLY A 166 -5.43 -13.50 0.41
CA GLY A 166 -4.25 -13.33 -0.44
C GLY A 166 -4.31 -14.19 -1.70
N ILE A 167 -3.98 -13.59 -2.84
CA ILE A 167 -3.94 -14.27 -4.14
C ILE A 167 -2.49 -14.41 -4.60
N TYR A 168 -2.10 -15.62 -5.01
CA TYR A 168 -0.82 -15.87 -5.67
C TYR A 168 -0.85 -15.30 -7.09
N ILE A 169 -0.02 -14.28 -7.35
CA ILE A 169 -0.05 -13.48 -8.59
C ILE A 169 1.22 -13.60 -9.44
N LYS A 170 2.05 -14.62 -9.20
CA LYS A 170 3.30 -14.91 -9.93
C LYS A 170 3.17 -14.73 -11.44
N ASP A 171 2.14 -15.32 -12.06
CA ASP A 171 1.96 -15.30 -13.51
C ASP A 171 1.67 -13.89 -14.06
N PHE A 172 1.06 -13.03 -13.25
CA PHE A 172 0.81 -11.62 -13.57
C PHE A 172 2.04 -10.75 -13.31
N SER A 173 2.96 -11.17 -12.44
CA SER A 173 4.06 -10.34 -11.97
C SER A 173 5.09 -10.04 -13.06
N ASN A 174 5.68 -8.84 -12.98
CA ASN A 174 6.91 -8.48 -13.68
C ASN A 174 8.13 -9.24 -13.11
N TYR A 175 8.04 -9.76 -11.89
CA TYR A 175 9.09 -10.48 -11.18
C TYR A 175 8.57 -11.85 -10.68
N PRO A 176 8.34 -12.85 -11.57
CA PRO A 176 7.75 -14.14 -11.17
C PRO A 176 8.55 -14.90 -10.10
N ASN A 177 9.85 -14.63 -9.98
CA ASN A 177 10.74 -15.19 -8.96
C ASN A 177 10.53 -14.61 -7.55
N GLU A 178 9.71 -13.57 -7.38
CA GLU A 178 9.31 -13.08 -6.05
C GLU A 178 8.27 -13.99 -5.38
N GLU A 179 7.69 -14.97 -6.11
CA GLU A 179 6.65 -15.88 -5.61
C GLU A 179 5.49 -15.11 -4.93
N GLU A 180 5.10 -13.99 -5.54
CA GLU A 180 4.30 -12.96 -4.91
C GLU A 180 2.85 -13.41 -4.62
N VAL A 181 2.45 -13.27 -3.36
CA VAL A 181 1.06 -13.34 -2.91
C VAL A 181 0.63 -11.94 -2.49
N LEU A 182 -0.43 -11.43 -3.13
CA LEU A 182 -0.97 -10.11 -2.90
C LEU A 182 -2.19 -10.18 -1.99
N ILE A 183 -2.10 -9.57 -0.82
CA ILE A 183 -3.15 -9.52 0.19
C ILE A 183 -3.94 -8.20 0.07
N PRO A 184 -5.28 -8.24 0.03
CA PRO A 184 -6.10 -7.04 0.07
C PRO A 184 -6.10 -6.39 1.47
N GLY A 185 -6.21 -5.07 1.52
CA GLY A 185 -6.07 -4.31 2.78
C GLY A 185 -7.16 -4.53 3.84
N TYR A 186 -8.27 -5.17 3.49
CA TYR A 186 -9.40 -5.49 4.37
C TYR A 186 -9.31 -6.86 5.07
N GLU A 187 -8.19 -7.60 4.93
CA GLU A 187 -7.91 -8.77 5.76
C GLU A 187 -7.41 -8.34 7.15
N VAL A 188 -8.04 -8.89 8.21
CA VAL A 188 -7.76 -8.56 9.61
C VAL A 188 -7.26 -9.80 10.35
N TYR A 189 -6.20 -9.63 11.13
CA TYR A 189 -5.55 -10.70 11.88
C TYR A 189 -5.90 -10.58 13.36
N GLN A 190 -6.57 -11.61 13.90
CA GLN A 190 -7.09 -11.63 15.26
C GLN A 190 -6.10 -12.15 16.30
N LYS A 191 -5.04 -12.83 15.85
CA LYS A 191 -3.95 -13.30 16.71
C LYS A 191 -2.65 -12.73 16.19
N VAL A 192 -1.96 -11.99 17.05
CA VAL A 192 -0.64 -11.41 16.78
C VAL A 192 0.34 -11.96 17.81
N THR A 193 1.51 -12.37 17.36
CA THR A 193 2.62 -12.77 18.25
C THR A 193 3.87 -12.06 17.79
N VAL A 194 4.65 -11.49 18.72
CA VAL A 194 5.93 -10.85 18.42
C VAL A 194 7.04 -11.60 19.14
N ARG A 195 8.15 -11.86 18.45
CA ARG A 195 9.38 -12.39 19.06
C ARG A 195 10.60 -11.73 18.43
N GLN A 196 11.64 -11.49 19.20
CA GLN A 196 12.96 -11.19 18.66
C GLN A 196 13.80 -12.47 18.64
N PRO A 197 14.25 -12.96 17.47
CA PRO A 197 15.08 -14.16 17.40
C PRO A 197 16.45 -13.92 18.04
N ALA A 198 16.97 -14.91 18.77
CA ALA A 198 18.30 -14.84 19.36
C ALA A 198 19.36 -14.55 18.28
N GLY A 199 20.26 -13.59 18.56
CA GLY A 199 21.30 -13.15 17.61
C GLY A 199 20.79 -12.40 16.38
N LYS A 200 19.50 -12.00 16.31
CA LYS A 200 18.97 -11.14 15.24
C LYS A 200 18.54 -9.78 15.80
N LYS A 201 18.85 -8.72 15.04
CA LYS A 201 18.47 -7.33 15.35
C LYS A 201 17.04 -7.00 14.89
N TYR A 202 16.55 -7.66 13.82
CA TYR A 202 15.16 -7.59 13.38
C TYR A 202 14.24 -8.35 14.34
N ASN A 203 12.99 -7.91 14.46
CA ASN A 203 11.94 -8.67 15.14
C ASN A 203 11.09 -9.46 14.12
N VAL A 204 10.33 -10.44 14.62
CA VAL A 204 9.39 -11.24 13.83
C VAL A 204 7.99 -11.06 14.39
N ILE A 205 7.04 -10.74 13.51
CA ILE A 205 5.62 -10.60 13.84
C ILE A 205 4.84 -11.69 13.10
N TRP A 206 4.18 -12.57 13.84
CA TRP A 206 3.22 -13.52 13.30
C TRP A 206 1.83 -12.91 13.29
N LEU A 207 1.18 -12.96 12.12
CA LEU A 207 -0.19 -12.53 11.89
C LEU A 207 -1.04 -13.76 11.55
N GLU A 208 -1.91 -14.13 12.47
CA GLU A 208 -2.69 -15.37 12.45
C GLU A 208 -4.19 -15.10 12.64
N LYS A 209 -5.00 -16.14 12.42
CA LYS A 209 -6.48 -16.08 12.41
C LYS A 209 -6.98 -14.95 11.49
N PRO A 210 -6.66 -15.00 10.18
CA PRO A 210 -7.14 -14.03 9.21
C PRO A 210 -8.67 -14.10 9.13
N GLN A 211 -9.31 -12.93 9.01
CA GLN A 211 -10.73 -12.81 8.78
C GLN A 211 -10.99 -11.64 7.83
N ARG A 212 -11.94 -11.83 6.92
CA ARG A 212 -12.53 -10.74 6.16
C ARG A 212 -13.40 -9.92 7.10
N MET A 213 -13.06 -8.65 7.31
CA MET A 213 -13.89 -7.70 8.04
C MET A 213 -14.53 -6.71 7.08
N GLU A 214 -15.57 -6.02 7.54
CA GLU A 214 -16.11 -4.87 6.81
C GLU A 214 -15.08 -3.73 6.75
N SER A 215 -15.16 -2.96 5.67
CA SER A 215 -14.31 -1.80 5.41
C SER A 215 -14.94 -0.52 5.96
N TYR A 216 -14.12 0.47 6.30
CA TYR A 216 -14.63 1.80 6.66
C TYR A 216 -15.27 2.49 5.46
N PHE A 217 -14.76 2.23 4.26
CA PHE A 217 -15.31 2.70 3.01
C PHE A 217 -16.01 1.57 2.25
N ASN A 218 -17.18 1.89 1.69
CA ASN A 218 -17.84 1.03 0.72
C ASN A 218 -18.49 1.90 -0.38
N CYS A 219 -18.16 1.60 -1.64
CA CYS A 219 -18.69 2.31 -2.81
C CYS A 219 -18.46 3.84 -2.77
N TYR A 220 -17.39 4.28 -2.11
CA TYR A 220 -17.18 5.67 -1.71
C TYR A 220 -17.24 6.65 -2.88
N TYR A 221 -16.65 6.27 -4.02
CA TYR A 221 -16.59 7.12 -5.20
C TYR A 221 -17.98 7.54 -5.72
N ARG A 222 -19.00 6.68 -5.58
CA ARG A 222 -20.40 7.02 -5.87
C ARG A 222 -21.02 7.88 -4.78
N SER A 223 -20.78 7.55 -3.51
CA SER A 223 -21.30 8.30 -2.37
C SER A 223 -20.80 9.75 -2.34
N ALA A 224 -19.53 9.97 -2.69
CA ALA A 224 -18.91 11.30 -2.80
C ALA A 224 -19.38 12.10 -4.03
N LYS A 225 -20.01 11.45 -5.02
CA LYS A 225 -20.58 12.07 -6.23
C LYS A 225 -22.01 12.55 -6.08
N LYS A 226 -22.79 11.99 -5.14
CA LYS A 226 -24.16 12.47 -4.91
C LYS A 226 -24.07 13.94 -4.48
N PRO A 227 -24.86 14.85 -5.07
CA PRO A 227 -25.06 16.16 -4.49
C PRO A 227 -25.46 15.96 -3.02
N ARG A 228 -24.84 16.71 -2.10
CA ARG A 228 -25.48 16.89 -0.81
C ARG A 228 -26.80 17.59 -1.12
N ILE A 229 -27.92 16.91 -0.86
CA ILE A 229 -29.17 17.63 -0.66
C ILE A 229 -28.87 18.52 0.53
N GLN A 230 -28.74 19.81 0.26
CA GLN A 230 -28.56 20.81 1.29
C GLN A 230 -29.93 20.91 1.95
N ASP A 231 -30.05 20.40 3.18
CA ASP A 231 -31.31 20.48 3.93
C ASP A 231 -31.72 21.94 4.02
N SER A 232 -32.72 22.30 3.20
CA SER A 232 -33.32 23.62 3.18
C SER A 232 -34.20 23.75 4.42
N VAL A 233 -33.56 23.99 5.57
CA VAL A 233 -34.23 24.49 6.76
C VAL A 233 -34.74 25.89 6.41
N ASN A 234 -35.95 25.94 5.86
CA ASN A 234 -36.65 27.18 5.57
C ASN A 234 -36.82 27.97 6.87
N SER A 235 -36.16 29.11 6.97
CA SER A 235 -36.36 30.08 8.04
C SER A 235 -37.74 30.72 7.91
N TYR A 236 -38.75 30.13 8.53
CA TYR A 236 -40.00 30.85 8.79
C TYR A 236 -39.82 31.77 10.00
N SER A 237 -39.44 33.00 9.71
CA SER A 237 -39.62 34.13 10.63
C SER A 237 -41.07 34.59 10.55
N SER A 238 -41.79 34.57 11.68
CA SER A 238 -43.12 35.16 11.77
C SER A 238 -43.42 35.69 13.17
N GLY A 239 -43.47 37.02 13.29
CA GLY A 239 -44.26 37.73 14.30
C GLY A 239 -43.61 38.00 15.66
N GLU A 240 -43.08 39.21 15.87
CA GLU A 240 -43.11 39.82 17.20
C GLU A 240 -44.57 40.07 17.63
N LEU A 241 -44.85 39.86 18.91
CA LEU A 241 -45.99 40.48 19.59
C LEU A 241 -45.55 40.88 21.00
N LYS A 242 -45.27 42.18 21.19
CA LYS A 242 -45.01 42.78 22.51
C LYS A 242 -46.33 43.28 23.09
N LEU A 243 -46.64 42.93 24.34
CA LEU A 243 -47.07 43.84 25.42
C LEU A 243 -47.32 43.06 26.73
N GLY A 244 -47.20 43.72 27.89
CA GLY A 244 -47.82 43.25 29.14
C GLY A 244 -46.87 42.99 30.33
N LEU A 245 -46.61 44.03 31.12
CA LEU A 245 -46.04 43.92 32.47
C LEU A 245 -47.11 43.47 33.48
N VAL A 246 -46.87 42.40 34.25
CA VAL A 246 -47.43 42.22 35.62
C VAL A 246 -46.44 41.46 36.52
N ARG A 247 -46.15 42.03 37.70
CA ARG A 247 -45.70 41.34 38.94
C ARG A 247 -46.84 41.53 39.97
N PRO A 248 -47.14 40.59 40.89
CA PRO A 248 -46.32 40.28 42.09
C PRO A 248 -46.10 38.74 42.23
N SER A 249 -45.68 38.08 43.32
CA SER A 249 -45.48 38.44 44.75
C SER A 249 -44.19 37.82 45.33
N GLN A 250 -44.13 37.55 46.65
CA GLN A 250 -43.05 36.87 47.38
C GLN A 250 -43.61 35.70 48.22
N SER A 251 -42.79 34.69 48.52
CA SER A 251 -42.52 34.26 49.91
C SER A 251 -41.30 33.30 50.00
N GLU A 252 -40.68 33.32 51.17
CA GLU A 252 -39.45 32.69 51.68
C GLU A 252 -39.31 31.15 51.41
N ARG A 253 -38.17 30.45 51.59
CA ARG A 253 -37.19 30.53 52.70
C ARG A 253 -35.89 29.71 52.49
N SER A 254 -34.82 30.17 53.15
CA SER A 254 -33.51 29.56 53.52
C SER A 254 -33.10 28.10 53.14
N GLY A 255 -31.86 27.97 52.68
CA GLY A 255 -31.01 26.76 52.78
C GLY A 255 -29.58 27.06 52.29
N LEU A 256 -28.54 26.74 53.07
CA LEU A 256 -27.15 27.24 52.86
C LEU A 256 -26.11 26.10 52.92
N LEU A 257 -25.01 26.27 52.18
CA LEU A 257 -23.74 25.52 52.18
C LEU A 257 -23.68 24.19 51.38
N PRO A 258 -22.48 23.77 50.89
CA PRO A 258 -21.28 24.55 50.54
C PRO A 258 -20.72 24.26 49.12
N GLU A 259 -19.77 25.08 48.68
CA GLU A 259 -18.94 24.82 47.49
C GLU A 259 -18.00 23.61 47.68
N VAL A 260 -17.71 22.89 46.60
CA VAL A 260 -16.69 21.83 46.54
C VAL A 260 -15.72 22.12 45.38
N PRO A 261 -14.40 21.89 45.52
CA PRO A 261 -13.41 22.54 44.66
C PRO A 261 -13.33 22.02 43.22
N ARG A 262 -12.82 22.90 42.35
CA ARG A 262 -12.40 22.61 40.98
C ARG A 262 -11.26 21.58 40.98
N ALA A 263 -11.56 20.32 40.66
CA ALA A 263 -10.55 19.30 40.44
C ALA A 263 -9.95 19.44 39.03
N GLU A 264 -8.64 19.69 38.95
CA GLU A 264 -7.89 19.62 37.71
C GLU A 264 -7.73 18.16 37.27
N SER A 265 -8.58 17.69 36.34
CA SER A 265 -8.32 16.45 35.63
C SER A 265 -7.21 16.68 34.60
N ASN A 266 -5.96 16.40 35.00
CA ASN A 266 -4.84 16.28 34.07
C ASN A 266 -5.12 15.13 33.08
N ASP A 267 -5.67 15.47 31.91
CA ASP A 267 -5.98 14.51 30.86
C ASP A 267 -4.70 14.02 30.18
N THR A 268 -4.10 12.99 30.78
CA THR A 268 -2.98 12.24 30.23
C THR A 268 -3.42 11.19 29.20
N SER A 269 -4.28 11.58 28.25
CA SER A 269 -4.62 10.79 27.06
C SER A 269 -4.30 11.50 25.73
N ASN A 270 -3.07 12.00 25.60
CA ASN A 270 -2.57 12.55 24.32
C ASN A 270 -1.15 12.08 23.92
N GLN A 271 -0.81 10.83 24.27
CA GLN A 271 0.39 10.14 23.76
C GLN A 271 0.02 8.80 23.08
N LEU A 272 -0.66 8.84 21.92
CA LEU A 272 -0.83 7.64 21.06
C LEU A 272 -1.29 7.94 19.61
N LEU A 273 -0.89 9.08 19.02
CA LEU A 273 -1.29 9.47 17.66
C LEU A 273 -0.16 9.62 16.63
N ASN A 274 1.11 9.57 17.02
CA ASN A 274 2.26 9.72 16.12
C ASN A 274 3.08 8.42 16.00
N SER A 275 2.65 7.56 15.08
CA SER A 275 3.50 6.51 14.48
C SER A 275 3.14 6.36 12.99
N ILE A 276 2.98 7.49 12.31
CA ILE A 276 2.79 7.59 10.87
C ILE A 276 4.18 7.69 10.23
N GLU A 277 4.81 6.56 9.99
CA GLU A 277 5.98 6.48 9.10
C GLU A 277 6.10 5.09 8.48
N PHE A 278 5.22 4.83 7.50
CA PHE A 278 5.27 3.65 6.64
C PHE A 278 5.73 4.11 5.26
N LEU A 279 7.02 4.24 4.97
CA LEU A 279 7.50 4.59 3.62
C LEU A 279 8.63 3.67 3.13
N GLN A 280 8.72 3.57 1.80
CA GLN A 280 9.77 2.93 0.99
C GLN A 280 10.10 1.45 1.30
N ASP A 281 9.39 0.53 0.63
CA ASP A 281 9.73 -0.90 0.54
C ASP A 281 9.79 -1.44 -0.92
N LYS A 282 9.54 -0.63 -1.96
CA LYS A 282 9.52 -1.09 -3.38
C LYS A 282 10.03 -0.10 -4.45
N ALA A 283 10.35 1.17 -4.14
CA ALA A 283 10.82 2.13 -5.16
C ALA A 283 12.35 2.03 -5.37
N ASP A 284 13.12 2.32 -4.33
CA ASP A 284 14.58 2.54 -4.40
C ASP A 284 15.36 1.28 -4.79
N ILE A 285 14.83 0.09 -4.47
CA ILE A 285 15.39 -1.23 -4.85
C ILE A 285 15.47 -1.41 -6.38
N ARG A 286 14.70 -0.64 -7.16
CA ARG A 286 14.47 -0.89 -8.60
C ARG A 286 15.28 -0.01 -9.54
N GLU A 287 16.34 0.65 -9.06
CA GLU A 287 17.25 1.43 -9.88
C GLU A 287 18.46 0.59 -10.34
N GLU A 288 19.04 -0.22 -9.45
CA GLU A 288 20.24 -1.06 -9.71
C GLU A 288 20.08 -2.18 -10.77
N ARG A 289 18.87 -2.45 -11.28
CA ARG A 289 18.61 -3.56 -12.23
C ARG A 289 18.08 -3.15 -13.61
N SER A 290 18.05 -1.86 -13.93
CA SER A 290 17.48 -1.37 -15.20
C SER A 290 18.46 -0.90 -16.27
N GLU A 291 19.77 -1.06 -16.09
CA GLU A 291 20.76 -0.83 -17.16
C GLU A 291 21.15 -2.13 -17.88
N PRO A 292 20.84 -2.28 -19.18
CA PRO A 292 21.45 -3.29 -20.03
C PRO A 292 22.82 -2.75 -20.50
N TRP A 293 23.90 -3.30 -19.95
CA TRP A 293 25.26 -3.00 -20.42
C TRP A 293 25.45 -3.48 -21.86
N LEU A 294 25.57 -2.53 -22.80
CA LEU A 294 25.95 -2.76 -24.18
C LEU A 294 26.85 -1.63 -24.67
N SER A 295 28.18 -1.84 -24.57
CA SER A 295 29.30 -1.09 -25.19
C SER A 295 29.38 0.43 -24.90
N ASP A 296 30.54 1.01 -24.58
CA ASP A 296 31.75 0.84 -25.38
C ASP A 296 33.09 1.04 -24.62
N THR A 297 34.18 0.67 -25.30
CA THR A 297 35.63 0.84 -25.02
C THR A 297 36.10 1.45 -23.69
N GLY A 298 36.98 0.75 -22.97
CA GLY A 298 37.85 1.38 -21.96
C GLY A 298 38.73 0.41 -21.18
N LYS A 299 40.04 0.45 -21.41
CA LYS A 299 41.06 -0.31 -20.64
C LYS A 299 40.89 -0.09 -19.12
N TYR A 300 40.86 -1.16 -18.33
CA TYR A 300 41.80 -1.41 -17.22
C TYR A 300 41.61 -2.84 -16.66
N LYS A 301 42.56 -3.74 -16.97
CA LYS A 301 42.76 -4.98 -16.20
C LYS A 301 43.72 -4.65 -15.05
N GLN A 302 43.29 -4.84 -13.81
CA GLN A 302 44.21 -5.18 -12.73
C GLN A 302 43.54 -6.22 -11.82
N ALA A 303 43.81 -7.48 -12.08
CA ALA A 303 43.54 -8.54 -11.12
C ALA A 303 44.71 -8.59 -10.13
N CYS A 304 44.44 -8.48 -8.84
CA CYS A 304 45.42 -8.87 -7.82
C CYS A 304 45.50 -10.39 -7.76
N ILE A 305 46.66 -10.98 -8.00
CA ILE A 305 47.16 -12.22 -7.37
C ILE A 305 48.63 -12.45 -7.72
N SER A 306 49.32 -13.15 -6.82
CA SER A 306 50.68 -13.73 -6.91
C SER A 306 51.89 -12.78 -6.76
N LYS A 307 52.62 -13.05 -5.66
CA LYS A 307 54.05 -12.77 -5.51
C LYS A 307 54.83 -13.64 -6.51
N LEU A 308 55.93 -13.15 -7.07
CA LEU A 308 57.29 -13.75 -7.08
C LEU A 308 58.20 -13.08 -8.13
N GLN A 309 59.51 -13.24 -7.93
CA GLN A 309 60.67 -12.55 -8.52
C GLN A 309 60.73 -12.17 -10.03
N LEU A 310 61.48 -11.07 -10.27
CA LEU A 310 62.24 -10.68 -11.47
C LEU A 310 63.26 -11.76 -11.95
N PRO A 311 63.99 -11.60 -13.08
CA PRO A 311 63.90 -10.63 -14.20
C PRO A 311 63.94 -11.29 -15.62
N CYS A 312 63.88 -10.48 -16.71
CA CYS A 312 64.88 -10.41 -17.82
C CYS A 312 64.34 -10.09 -19.26
N CYS A 313 65.00 -9.09 -19.86
CA CYS A 313 65.48 -8.98 -21.27
C CYS A 313 64.56 -8.68 -22.50
N ALA A 314 65.12 -7.79 -23.35
CA ALA A 314 64.92 -7.57 -24.81
C ALA A 314 63.55 -7.03 -25.30
N GLU A 315 63.44 -5.90 -26.02
CA GLU A 315 63.89 -5.62 -27.41
C GLU A 315 63.15 -6.49 -28.47
N SER A 316 62.63 -5.98 -29.61
CA SER A 316 62.81 -4.70 -30.29
C SER A 316 61.68 -4.32 -31.28
N SER A 317 61.66 -3.04 -31.69
CA SER A 317 61.37 -2.49 -33.03
C SER A 317 60.20 -2.97 -33.93
N GLU A 318 59.29 -2.02 -34.21
CA GLU A 318 59.01 -1.44 -35.56
C GLU A 318 57.81 -1.82 -36.48
N ARG A 319 57.22 -0.71 -36.98
CA ARG A 319 56.67 -0.42 -38.33
C ARG A 319 55.51 -1.24 -38.92
N VAL A 320 54.33 -0.66 -38.69
CA VAL A 320 53.29 -0.34 -39.69
C VAL A 320 53.78 -0.29 -41.15
N ARG A 321 53.12 -1.07 -42.03
CA ARG A 321 52.60 -0.58 -43.34
C ARG A 321 51.55 -1.53 -43.95
N HIS A 322 50.31 -1.02 -44.08
CA HIS A 322 49.32 -1.48 -45.08
C HIS A 322 49.72 -0.91 -46.47
N PRO A 323 49.30 -1.50 -47.62
CA PRO A 323 47.90 -1.40 -48.10
C PRO A 323 47.30 -2.59 -48.89
N VAL A 324 45.97 -2.72 -48.74
CA VAL A 324 44.96 -2.96 -49.80
C VAL A 324 45.21 -4.04 -50.86
N LYS A 325 44.49 -5.16 -50.74
CA LYS A 325 43.27 -5.38 -51.54
C LYS A 325 42.28 -6.28 -50.79
#